data_AF-A0A7S0YZ87-F1
#
_entry.id   AF-A0A7S0YZ87-F1
#
_cell.length_a   1.000
_cell.length_b   1.000
_cell.length_c   1.000
_cell.angle_alpha   90.00
_cell.angle_beta   90.00
_cell.angle_gamma   90.00
#
_symmetry.space_group_name_H-M   'P 1'
#
loop_
_entity.id
_entity.type
_entity.pdbx_description
1 polymer ?
#
loop_
_entity_poly.entity_id
_entity_poly.type
_entity_poly.pdbx_seq_one_letter_code
_entity_poly.pdbx_strand_id
1 'polypeptide(L)'
;AWTKTWETLKSVMEPALAEEAGKSKSNMGPEEHIRRLVQDSWALVKKDLHASGILFFMRIFTIAPEALQLFSFKDAKDLEKSPELAEHAERVMRTVGQAVAGLSDTQTLVPVLQSLGGAHAK
;
A
#
# COMPACT_ATOMS: atom_id res chain seq x y z
N ALA A 1 -30.25 -44.03 1.05
CA ALA A 1 -31.15 -42.92 1.44
C ALA A 1 -30.40 -41.60 1.52
N TRP A 2 -29.33 -41.53 2.32
CA TRP A 2 -28.51 -40.33 2.54
C TRP A 2 -28.01 -39.61 1.26
N THR A 3 -27.53 -40.35 0.27
CA THR A 3 -27.01 -39.77 -0.98
C THR A 3 -28.07 -39.01 -1.77
N LYS A 4 -29.32 -39.51 -1.79
CA LYS A 4 -30.43 -38.81 -2.48
C LYS A 4 -30.78 -37.52 -1.76
N THR A 5 -30.82 -37.54 -0.43
CA THR A 5 -31.04 -36.35 0.39
C THR A 5 -29.94 -35.31 0.19
N TRP A 6 -28.68 -35.74 0.10
CA TRP A 6 -27.54 -34.86 -0.16
C TRP A 6 -27.61 -34.20 -1.55
N GLU A 7 -27.97 -34.95 -2.59
CA GLU A 7 -28.13 -34.39 -3.95
C GLU A 7 -29.31 -33.41 -4.05
N THR A 8 -30.41 -33.66 -3.32
CA THR A 8 -31.52 -32.71 -3.22
C THR A 8 -31.08 -31.42 -2.51
N LEU A 9 -30.34 -31.54 -1.40
CA LEU A 9 -29.82 -30.39 -0.67
C LEU A 9 -28.91 -29.54 -1.57
N LYS A 10 -27.97 -30.20 -2.27
CA LYS A 10 -27.04 -29.57 -3.19
C LYS A 10 -27.77 -28.84 -4.34
N SER A 11 -28.76 -29.48 -4.97
CA SER A 11 -29.54 -28.90 -6.06
C SER A 11 -30.30 -27.63 -5.67
N VAL A 12 -30.72 -27.52 -4.40
CA VAL A 12 -31.45 -26.34 -3.88
C VAL A 12 -30.48 -25.26 -3.42
N MET A 13 -29.36 -25.65 -2.80
CA MET A 13 -28.41 -24.70 -2.22
C MET A 13 -27.47 -24.09 -3.27
N GLU A 14 -27.05 -24.82 -4.30
CA GLU A 14 -26.09 -24.32 -5.30
C GLU A 14 -26.58 -23.05 -6.03
N PRO A 15 -27.83 -22.97 -6.53
CA PRO A 15 -28.32 -21.76 -7.18
C PRO A 15 -28.44 -20.59 -6.20
N ALA A 16 -28.92 -20.85 -4.97
CA ALA A 16 -29.07 -19.83 -3.94
C ALA A 16 -27.71 -19.27 -3.48
N LEU A 17 -26.70 -20.13 -3.33
CA LEU A 17 -25.34 -19.71 -3.00
C LEU A 17 -24.68 -18.92 -4.14
N ALA A 18 -24.92 -19.30 -5.40
CA ALA A 18 -24.44 -18.55 -6.56
C ALA A 18 -25.12 -17.17 -6.68
N GLU A 19 -26.41 -17.08 -6.38
CA GLU A 19 -27.17 -15.83 -6.35
C GLU A 19 -26.70 -14.90 -5.22
N GLU A 20 -26.50 -15.42 -4.01
CA GLU A 20 -25.97 -14.66 -2.88
C GLU A 20 -24.51 -14.24 -3.10
N ALA A 21 -23.68 -15.09 -3.72
CA ALA A 21 -22.33 -14.72 -4.15
C ALA A 21 -22.32 -13.59 -5.19
N GLY A 22 -23.31 -13.56 -6.08
CA GLY A 22 -23.52 -12.49 -7.05
C GLY A 22 -24.06 -11.18 -6.46
N LYS A 23 -24.62 -11.21 -5.23
CA LYS A 23 -25.13 -10.01 -4.52
C LYS A 23 -24.05 -9.26 -3.73
N SER A 24 -22.86 -9.84 -3.56
CA SER A 24 -21.71 -9.11 -3.02
C SER A 24 -21.27 -8.02 -4.00
N LYS A 25 -21.44 -6.74 -3.60
CA LYS A 25 -21.29 -5.53 -4.44
C LYS A 25 -19.86 -5.20 -4.89
N SER A 26 -18.98 -6.18 -5.00
CA SER A 26 -17.77 -6.01 -5.79
C SER A 26 -17.59 -7.22 -6.70
N ASN A 27 -18.01 -7.08 -7.96
CA ASN A 27 -17.65 -8.00 -9.05
C ASN A 27 -16.16 -7.85 -9.44
N MET A 28 -15.33 -7.45 -8.47
CA MET A 28 -13.96 -7.00 -8.61
C MET A 28 -13.06 -8.13 -8.11
N GLY A 29 -12.14 -8.59 -8.96
CA GLY A 29 -11.16 -9.60 -8.54
C GLY A 29 -10.36 -9.13 -7.32
N PRO A 30 -9.86 -10.04 -6.47
CA PRO A 30 -9.12 -9.68 -5.25
C PRO A 30 -7.96 -8.70 -5.50
N GLU A 31 -7.27 -8.82 -6.64
CA GLU A 31 -6.18 -7.94 -7.03
C GLU A 31 -6.64 -6.51 -7.32
N GLU A 32 -7.72 -6.35 -8.09
CA GLU A 32 -8.33 -5.06 -8.38
C GLU A 32 -8.84 -4.39 -7.09
N HIS A 33 -9.40 -5.18 -6.17
CA HIS A 33 -9.86 -4.69 -4.87
C HIS A 33 -8.72 -4.13 -4.03
N ILE A 34 -7.62 -4.88 -3.91
CA ILE A 34 -6.42 -4.43 -3.18
C ILE A 34 -5.83 -3.19 -3.83
N ARG A 35 -5.70 -3.16 -5.16
CA ARG A 35 -5.23 -1.98 -5.90
C ARG A 35 -6.04 -0.75 -5.53
N ARG A 36 -7.37 -0.89 -5.53
CA ARG A 36 -8.27 0.22 -5.24
C ARG A 36 -8.12 0.72 -3.80
N LEU A 37 -8.04 -0.19 -2.83
CA LEU A 37 -7.78 0.18 -1.43
C LEU A 37 -6.48 0.96 -1.25
N VAL A 38 -5.40 0.54 -1.92
CA VAL A 38 -4.12 1.25 -1.87
C VAL A 38 -4.23 2.65 -2.49
N GLN A 39 -4.91 2.77 -3.64
CA GLN A 39 -5.09 4.06 -4.31
C GLN A 39 -5.99 5.02 -3.51
N ASP A 40 -7.09 4.52 -2.96
CA ASP A 40 -8.05 5.31 -2.19
C ASP A 40 -7.44 5.77 -0.85
N SER A 41 -6.69 4.91 -0.16
CA SER A 41 -5.97 5.29 1.06
C SER A 41 -4.86 6.31 0.77
N TRP A 42 -4.11 6.14 -0.32
CA TRP A 42 -3.09 7.11 -0.73
C TRP A 42 -3.67 8.48 -1.09
N ALA A 43 -4.92 8.53 -1.58
CA ALA A 43 -5.60 9.80 -1.88
C ALA A 43 -5.79 10.68 -0.63
N LEU A 44 -5.83 10.09 0.57
CA LEU A 44 -5.85 10.82 1.83
C LEU A 44 -4.46 11.38 2.18
N VAL A 45 -3.43 10.56 2.02
CA VAL A 45 -2.02 10.91 2.32
C VAL A 45 -1.53 12.05 1.43
N LYS A 46 -1.83 11.99 0.12
CA LYS A 46 -1.31 12.95 -0.86
C LYS A 46 -1.84 14.39 -0.72
N LYS A 47 -2.81 14.62 0.17
CA LYS A 47 -3.33 15.96 0.46
C LYS A 47 -2.26 16.87 1.06
N ASP A 48 -1.34 16.29 1.81
CA ASP A 48 -0.18 16.98 2.37
C ASP A 48 1.01 16.01 2.45
N LEU A 49 1.75 15.89 1.35
CA LEU A 49 2.93 15.01 1.27
C LEU A 49 4.05 15.48 2.20
N HIS A 50 4.14 16.78 2.47
CA HIS A 50 5.18 17.35 3.33
C HIS A 50 4.95 16.93 4.79
N ALA A 51 3.77 17.23 5.35
CA ALA A 51 3.45 16.84 6.71
C ALA A 51 3.39 15.32 6.88
N SER A 52 2.78 14.61 5.92
CA SER A 52 2.70 13.14 5.97
C SER A 52 4.08 12.48 5.88
N GLY A 53 4.99 13.04 5.09
CA GLY A 53 6.35 12.54 4.94
C GLY A 53 7.17 12.71 6.22
N ILE A 54 7.12 13.90 6.84
CA ILE A 54 7.79 14.13 8.13
C ILE A 54 7.24 13.16 9.18
N LEU A 55 5.92 13.05 9.30
CA LEU A 55 5.29 12.12 10.25
C LEU A 55 5.71 10.66 10.00
N PHE A 56 5.80 10.24 8.74
CA PHE A 56 6.25 8.90 8.35
C PHE A 56 7.66 8.59 8.86
N PHE A 57 8.61 9.49 8.63
CA PHE A 57 9.99 9.32 9.10
C PHE A 57 10.13 9.43 10.61
N MET A 58 9.44 10.37 11.26
CA MET A 58 9.41 10.45 12.72
C MET A 58 8.87 9.15 13.34
N ARG A 59 7.88 8.51 12.69
CA ARG A 59 7.39 7.21 13.12
C ARG A 59 8.41 6.09 12.93
N ILE A 60 9.17 6.07 11.82
CA ILE A 60 10.28 5.14 11.61
C ILE A 60 11.30 5.28 12.73
N PHE A 61 11.78 6.49 13.01
CA PHE A 61 12.80 6.72 14.04
C PHE A 61 12.28 6.46 15.47
N THR A 62 10.97 6.49 15.67
CA THR A 62 10.36 6.04 16.93
C THR A 62 10.39 4.52 17.09
N ILE A 63 10.18 3.77 16.00
CA ILE A 63 10.15 2.30 16.00
C ILE A 63 11.56 1.71 15.95
N ALA A 64 12.44 2.31 15.16
CA ALA A 64 13.81 1.89 14.93
C ALA A 64 14.74 3.12 14.98
N PRO A 65 15.14 3.58 16.19
CA PRO A 65 16.01 4.74 16.36
C PRO A 65 17.36 4.61 15.64
N GLU A 66 17.88 3.39 15.51
CA GLU A 66 19.12 3.08 14.79
C GLU A 66 19.04 3.43 13.30
N ALA A 67 17.85 3.43 12.69
CA ALA A 67 17.68 3.82 11.30
C ALA A 67 18.07 5.28 11.05
N LEU A 68 17.94 6.15 12.05
CA LEU A 68 18.33 7.56 11.94
C LEU A 68 19.82 7.70 11.56
N GLN A 69 20.66 6.78 12.00
CA GLN A 69 22.11 6.82 11.76
C GLN A 69 22.50 6.70 10.28
N LEU A 70 21.57 6.22 9.44
CA LEU A 70 21.75 6.08 7.99
C LEU A 70 21.59 7.40 7.22
N PHE A 71 21.10 8.45 7.87
CA PHE A 71 20.76 9.72 7.23
C PHE A 71 21.76 10.82 7.59
N SER A 72 22.01 11.74 6.65
CA SER A 72 22.91 12.88 6.85
C SER A 72 22.39 13.89 7.88
N PHE A 73 21.07 13.91 8.11
CA PHE A 73 20.39 14.81 9.03
C PHE A 73 20.29 14.27 10.47
N LYS A 74 20.97 13.16 10.78
CA LYS A 74 20.90 12.50 12.10
C LYS A 74 21.25 13.39 13.30
N ASP A 75 22.09 14.40 13.08
CA ASP A 75 22.56 15.34 14.11
C ASP A 75 21.77 16.66 14.13
N ALA A 76 20.64 16.74 13.41
CA ALA A 76 19.78 17.91 13.41
C ALA A 76 19.26 18.21 14.82
N LYS A 77 19.37 19.48 15.26
CA LYS A 77 18.92 19.93 16.59
C LYS A 77 17.41 19.75 16.79
N ASP A 78 16.64 20.01 15.74
CA ASP A 78 15.21 19.79 15.68
C ASP A 78 14.94 18.99 14.41
N LEU A 79 14.88 17.66 14.58
CA LEU A 79 14.78 16.72 13.47
C LEU A 79 13.48 16.93 12.68
N GLU A 80 12.36 17.20 13.36
CA GLU A 80 11.06 17.40 12.73
C GLU A 80 11.01 18.67 11.87
N LYS A 81 11.81 19.70 12.23
CA LYS A 81 11.94 20.95 11.47
C LYS A 81 13.18 20.99 10.56
N SER A 82 13.90 19.89 10.39
CA SER A 82 15.06 19.83 9.51
C SER A 82 14.62 20.00 8.04
N PRO A 83 15.16 21.00 7.32
CA PRO A 83 14.93 21.13 5.88
C PRO A 83 15.36 19.89 5.09
N GLU A 84 16.46 19.26 5.51
CA GLU A 84 17.00 18.06 4.89
C GLU A 84 16.08 16.85 5.08
N LEU A 85 15.49 16.68 6.27
CA LEU A 85 14.47 15.66 6.49
C LEU A 85 13.24 15.95 5.62
N ALA A 86 12.76 17.19 5.61
CA ALA A 86 11.57 17.57 4.86
C ALA A 86 11.74 17.28 3.35
N GLU A 87 12.87 17.67 2.76
CA GLU A 87 13.17 17.40 1.35
C GLU A 87 13.24 15.89 1.06
N HIS A 88 13.95 15.14 1.91
CA HIS A 88 14.09 13.70 1.76
C HIS A 88 12.73 12.99 1.88
N ALA A 89 11.95 13.35 2.89
CA ALA A 89 10.64 12.80 3.15
C ALA A 89 9.69 13.07 1.99
N GLU A 90 9.66 14.30 1.47
CA GLU A 90 8.82 14.64 0.32
C GLU A 90 9.20 13.84 -0.92
N ARG A 91 10.50 13.67 -1.19
CA ARG A 91 10.99 12.84 -2.31
C ARG A 91 10.50 11.40 -2.20
N VAL A 92 10.61 10.79 -1.01
CA VAL A 92 10.11 9.43 -0.75
C VAL A 92 8.61 9.35 -0.97
N MET A 93 7.84 10.27 -0.41
CA MET A 93 6.38 10.27 -0.55
C MET A 93 5.95 10.45 -2.01
N ARG A 94 6.66 11.28 -2.80
CA ARG A 94 6.41 11.41 -4.25
C ARG A 94 6.69 10.10 -5.00
N THR A 95 7.80 9.41 -4.69
CA THR A 95 8.12 8.12 -5.30
C THR A 95 7.09 7.04 -4.95
N VAL A 96 6.63 6.97 -3.70
CA VAL A 96 5.53 6.08 -3.30
C VAL A 96 4.27 6.42 -4.09
N GLY A 97 3.94 7.70 -4.24
CA GLY A 97 2.78 8.12 -5.03
C GLY A 97 2.85 7.73 -6.51
N GLN A 98 4.04 7.80 -7.12
CA GLN A 98 4.27 7.30 -8.48
C GLN A 98 4.04 5.78 -8.58
N ALA A 99 4.53 5.01 -7.60
CA ALA A 99 4.29 3.58 -7.55
C ALA A 99 2.79 3.25 -7.37
N VAL A 100 2.08 3.96 -6.48
CA VAL A 100 0.63 3.77 -6.28
C VAL A 100 -0.17 4.10 -7.55
N ALA A 101 0.22 5.16 -8.27
CA ALA A 101 -0.41 5.54 -9.53
C ALA A 101 -0.18 4.49 -10.64
N GLY A 102 0.99 3.84 -10.66
CA GLY A 102 1.34 2.82 -11.66
C GLY A 102 0.81 1.41 -11.37
N LEU A 103 0.07 1.17 -10.29
CA LEU A 103 -0.39 -0.19 -9.93
C LEU A 103 -1.32 -0.84 -10.98
N SER A 104 -1.85 -0.07 -11.93
CA SER A 104 -2.60 -0.58 -13.09
C SER A 104 -1.72 -1.19 -14.18
N ASP A 105 -0.42 -0.89 -14.18
CA ASP A 105 0.58 -1.40 -15.12
C ASP A 105 1.87 -1.73 -14.36
N THR A 106 1.85 -2.87 -13.66
CA THR A 106 2.97 -3.26 -12.79
C THR A 106 4.24 -3.58 -13.57
N GLN A 107 4.13 -3.96 -14.85
CA GLN A 107 5.27 -4.27 -15.72
C GLN A 107 6.18 -3.07 -15.94
N THR A 108 5.63 -1.86 -15.99
CA THR A 108 6.43 -0.63 -16.10
C THR A 108 7.02 -0.19 -14.75
N LEU A 109 6.40 -0.59 -13.63
CA LEU A 109 6.91 -0.30 -12.28
C LEU A 109 8.08 -1.18 -11.85
N VAL A 110 8.08 -2.47 -12.22
CA VAL A 110 9.12 -3.43 -11.81
C VAL A 110 10.56 -2.90 -11.98
N PRO A 111 11.00 -2.40 -13.16
CA PRO A 111 12.38 -1.94 -13.32
C PRO A 111 12.70 -0.72 -12.45
N VAL A 112 11.74 0.18 -12.22
CA VAL A 112 11.90 1.34 -11.34
C VAL A 112 12.11 0.91 -9.90
N LEU A 113 11.29 -0.03 -9.42
CA LEU A 113 11.38 -0.55 -8.06
C LEU A 113 12.65 -1.39 -7.84
N GLN A 114 13.10 -2.14 -8.85
CA GLN A 114 14.38 -2.86 -8.80
C GLN A 114 15.57 -1.90 -8.68
N SER A 115 15.58 -0.82 -9.47
CA SER A 115 16.61 0.22 -9.40
C SER A 115 16.64 0.89 -8.01
N LEU A 116 15.46 1.25 -7.49
CA LEU A 116 15.31 1.84 -6.17
C LEU A 116 15.77 0.89 -5.06
N GLY A 117 15.38 -0.38 -5.12
CA GLY A 117 15.83 -1.41 -4.16
C GLY A 117 17.35 -1.59 -4.19
N GLY A 118 17.96 -1.60 -5.37
CA GLY A 118 19.41 -1.66 -5.53
C GLY A 118 20.15 -0.45 -4.93
N ALA A 119 19.50 0.71 -4.84
CA ALA A 119 20.06 1.89 -4.17
C ALA A 119 20.01 1.77 -2.64
N HIS A 120 19.05 1.04 -2.07
CA HIS A 120 18.92 0.83 -0.62
C HIS A 120 19.78 -0.31 -0.08
N ALA A 121 20.20 -1.24 -0.94
CA ALA A 121 21.02 -2.39 -0.55
C ALA A 121 22.53 -2.08 -0.38
N LYS A 122 22.94 -0.84 -0.64
CA LYS A 122 24.33 -0.38 -0.54
C LYS A 122 24.58 0.27 0.82
#